data_AF-D4LFG3-F1
#
_entry.id   AF-D4LFG3-F1
#
_cell.length_a   1.000
_cell.length_b   1.000
_cell.length_c   1.000
_cell.angle_alpha   90.00
_cell.angle_beta   90.00
_cell.angle_gamma   90.00
#
_symmetry.space_group_name_H-M   'P 1'
#
loop_
_entity.id
_entity.type
_entity.pdbx_description
1 polymer ?
#
loop_
_entity_poly.entity_id
_entity_poly.type
_entity_poly.pdbx_seq_one_letter_code
_entity_poly.pdbx_strand_id
1 'polypeptide(L)'
;MSRGYRDNDSKRYFDWLYYANIDLLAANELIDQPLCYNTVAFHCQQAIEKAIKGYLLYRRHRLYDGHNLPWLCKQAMQEDPHFGQWLDRASMLNRFYIEARYPADFLLRLDEETVMRVLTETAEMSRFIMKLVHFDFASYRYQGAPARKEE
;
A
#
# COMPACT_ATOMS: atom_id res chain seq x y z
N MET A 1 -19.23 6.46 -11.15
CA MET A 1 -20.13 5.66 -10.28
C MET A 1 -19.24 4.94 -9.26
N SER A 2 -19.35 5.28 -7.97
CA SER A 2 -18.69 4.53 -6.88
C SER A 2 -19.27 3.13 -6.90
N ARG A 3 -18.44 2.08 -6.96
CA ARG A 3 -18.97 0.73 -7.13
C ARG A 3 -19.53 0.13 -5.86
N GLY A 4 -19.48 0.76 -4.70
CA GLY A 4 -20.00 0.16 -3.48
C GLY A 4 -19.21 -1.10 -3.09
N TYR A 5 -19.26 -1.41 -1.79
CA TYR A 5 -18.66 -2.59 -1.17
C TYR A 5 -18.70 -3.84 -2.08
N ARG A 6 -17.55 -4.44 -2.40
CA ARG A 6 -17.53 -5.82 -2.90
C ARG A 6 -17.87 -6.72 -1.72
N ASP A 7 -18.83 -7.61 -1.89
CA ASP A 7 -19.42 -8.41 -0.80
C ASP A 7 -18.41 -9.27 -0.01
N ASN A 8 -17.21 -9.48 -0.57
CA ASN A 8 -16.12 -10.25 0.04
C ASN A 8 -15.00 -9.42 0.69
N ASP A 9 -15.03 -8.07 0.65
CA ASP A 9 -13.96 -7.26 1.22
C ASP A 9 -14.03 -7.24 2.75
N SER A 10 -12.89 -7.35 3.44
CA SER A 10 -12.89 -7.31 4.91
C SER A 10 -13.38 -5.96 5.44
N LYS A 11 -14.29 -5.99 6.41
CA LYS A 11 -14.74 -4.82 7.18
C LYS A 11 -13.83 -4.49 8.37
N ARG A 12 -12.72 -5.22 8.55
CA ARG A 12 -11.76 -5.00 9.64
C ARG A 12 -10.56 -4.23 9.10
N TYR A 13 -10.35 -3.01 9.59
CA TYR A 13 -9.24 -2.14 9.15
C TYR A 13 -7.86 -2.75 9.41
N PHE A 14 -7.70 -3.57 10.46
CA PHE A 14 -6.44 -4.29 10.71
C PHE A 14 -6.12 -5.37 9.67
N ASP A 15 -7.12 -5.98 9.02
CA ASP A 15 -6.86 -6.92 7.92
C ASP A 15 -6.19 -6.18 6.74
N TRP A 16 -6.66 -4.97 6.43
CA TRP A 16 -6.07 -4.12 5.39
C TRP A 16 -4.63 -3.70 5.73
N LEU A 17 -4.37 -3.31 6.99
CA LEU A 17 -3.03 -2.94 7.45
C LEU A 17 -2.08 -4.13 7.50
N TYR A 18 -2.58 -5.32 7.82
CA TYR A 18 -1.82 -6.57 7.72
C TYR A 18 -1.38 -6.82 6.28
N TYR A 19 -2.31 -6.80 5.31
CA TYR A 19 -1.95 -7.01 3.90
C TYR A 19 -1.08 -5.90 3.31
N ALA A 20 -1.22 -4.66 3.79
CA ALA A 20 -0.31 -3.58 3.43
C ALA A 20 1.14 -3.88 3.85
N ASN A 21 1.33 -4.46 5.05
CA ASN A 21 2.65 -4.89 5.52
C ASN A 21 3.17 -6.10 4.74
N ILE A 22 2.30 -7.03 4.35
CA ILE A 22 2.70 -8.17 3.50
C ILE A 22 3.24 -7.68 2.15
N ASP A 23 2.62 -6.67 1.54
CA ASP A 23 3.17 -6.06 0.31
C ASP A 23 4.53 -5.41 0.57
N LEU A 24 4.67 -4.65 1.66
CA LEU A 24 5.95 -4.03 2.00
C LEU A 24 7.04 -5.07 2.27
N LEU A 25 6.72 -6.18 2.93
CA LEU A 25 7.63 -7.30 3.11
C LEU A 25 8.05 -7.90 1.77
N ALA A 26 7.10 -8.20 0.89
CA ALA A 26 7.40 -8.71 -0.45
C ALA A 26 8.28 -7.75 -1.26
N ALA A 27 8.05 -6.44 -1.16
CA ALA A 27 8.87 -5.42 -1.80
C ALA A 27 10.33 -5.43 -1.28
N ASN A 28 10.53 -5.64 0.02
CA ASN A 28 11.86 -5.77 0.61
C ASN A 28 12.58 -7.05 0.16
N GLU A 29 11.88 -8.20 0.11
CA GLU A 29 12.49 -9.47 -0.32
C GLU A 29 12.93 -9.47 -1.80
N LEU A 30 12.29 -8.63 -2.62
CA LEU A 30 12.54 -8.56 -4.07
C LEU A 30 13.52 -7.46 -4.49
N ILE A 31 13.95 -6.59 -3.56
CA ILE A 31 14.72 -5.37 -3.89
C ILE A 31 16.09 -5.68 -4.50
N ASP A 32 16.72 -6.79 -4.11
CA ASP A 32 18.06 -7.16 -4.59
C ASP A 32 18.05 -7.78 -5.99
N GLN A 33 16.88 -7.91 -6.61
CA GLN A 33 16.72 -8.52 -7.93
C GLN A 33 16.34 -7.44 -8.97
N PRO A 34 17.28 -7.02 -9.85
CA PRO A 34 17.02 -5.99 -10.86
C PRO A 34 15.83 -6.29 -11.79
N LEU A 35 15.59 -7.56 -12.08
CA LEU A 35 14.45 -8.00 -12.89
C LEU A 35 13.09 -7.79 -12.19
N CYS A 36 13.10 -7.58 -10.87
CA CYS A 36 11.92 -7.45 -10.04
C CYS A 36 11.61 -6.00 -9.64
N TYR A 37 12.35 -4.99 -10.09
CA TYR A 37 12.13 -3.59 -9.65
C TYR A 37 10.72 -3.07 -9.93
N ASN A 38 10.13 -3.45 -11.07
CA ASN A 38 8.74 -3.11 -11.36
C ASN A 38 7.76 -3.82 -10.41
N THR A 39 8.04 -5.05 -10.01
CA THR A 39 7.28 -5.80 -9.00
C THR A 39 7.41 -5.16 -7.62
N VAL A 40 8.60 -4.68 -7.26
CA VAL A 40 8.83 -3.92 -6.01
C VAL A 40 7.99 -2.64 -6.00
N ALA A 41 8.02 -1.85 -7.07
CA ALA A 41 7.22 -0.63 -7.19
C ALA A 41 5.70 -0.91 -7.16
N PHE A 42 5.27 -2.02 -7.76
CA PHE A 42 3.88 -2.49 -7.68
C PHE A 42 3.47 -2.80 -6.23
N HIS A 43 4.28 -3.56 -5.49
CA HIS A 43 4.00 -3.84 -4.08
C HIS A 43 4.02 -2.57 -3.24
N CYS A 44 4.92 -1.62 -3.52
CA CYS A 44 4.92 -0.32 -2.84
C CYS A 44 3.61 0.45 -3.05
N GLN A 45 3.09 0.49 -4.27
CA GLN A 45 1.79 1.10 -4.55
C GLN A 45 0.65 0.40 -3.80
N GLN A 46 0.63 -0.94 -3.83
CA GLN A 46 -0.40 -1.74 -3.16
C GLN A 46 -0.36 -1.59 -1.63
N ALA A 47 0.85 -1.52 -1.05
CA ALA A 47 1.05 -1.27 0.38
C ALA A 47 0.40 0.05 0.81
N ILE A 48 0.69 1.14 0.10
CA ILE A 48 0.09 2.46 0.41
C ILE A 48 -1.41 2.46 0.16
N GLU A 49 -1.88 1.84 -0.90
CA GLU A 49 -3.32 1.79 -1.20
C GLU A 49 -4.09 1.11 -0.07
N LYS A 50 -3.64 -0.08 0.35
CA LYS A 50 -4.27 -0.84 1.43
C LYS A 50 -4.12 -0.12 2.76
N ALA A 51 -2.99 0.53 3.03
CA ALA A 51 -2.79 1.30 4.25
C ALA A 51 -3.77 2.47 4.36
N ILE A 52 -3.91 3.29 3.29
CA ILE A 52 -4.85 4.41 3.28
C ILE A 52 -6.30 3.89 3.40
N LYS A 53 -6.65 2.80 2.72
CA LYS A 53 -7.99 2.19 2.85
C LYS A 53 -8.26 1.70 4.28
N GLY A 54 -7.28 1.07 4.92
CA GLY A 54 -7.35 0.68 6.34
C GLY A 54 -7.58 1.89 7.25
N TYR A 55 -6.82 2.97 7.05
CA TYR A 55 -7.01 4.23 7.79
C TYR A 55 -8.40 4.84 7.58
N LEU A 56 -8.87 4.93 6.34
CA LEU A 56 -10.19 5.48 6.02
C LEU A 56 -11.32 4.63 6.59
N LEU A 57 -11.16 3.31 6.60
CA LEU A 57 -12.10 2.40 7.26
C LEU A 57 -12.08 2.55 8.79
N TYR A 58 -10.92 2.82 9.39
CA TYR A 58 -10.80 3.15 10.81
C TYR A 58 -11.48 4.48 11.15
N ARG A 59 -11.27 5.53 10.36
CA ARG A 59 -11.78 6.89 10.64
C ARG A 59 -13.24 7.11 10.28
N ARG A 60 -13.68 6.57 9.13
CA ARG A 60 -15.01 6.86 8.55
C ARG A 60 -15.92 5.64 8.50
N HIS A 61 -15.44 4.46 8.92
CA HIS A 61 -16.15 3.19 8.71
C HIS A 61 -16.56 2.96 7.24
N ARG A 62 -15.80 3.54 6.31
CA ARG A 62 -16.07 3.53 4.88
C ARG A 62 -14.86 3.07 4.11
N LEU A 63 -15.06 2.03 3.31
CA LEU A 63 -14.13 1.64 2.25
C LEU A 63 -14.41 2.44 0.99
N TYR A 64 -13.33 2.76 0.29
CA TYR A 64 -13.38 3.49 -0.96
C TYR A 64 -12.94 2.59 -2.11
N ASP A 65 -13.72 2.60 -3.20
CA ASP A 65 -13.39 1.86 -4.41
C ASP A 65 -12.35 2.60 -5.24
N GLY A 66 -11.65 1.83 -6.06
CA GLY A 66 -10.63 2.33 -6.97
C GLY A 66 -9.22 2.22 -6.42
N HIS A 67 -8.28 2.51 -7.31
CA HIS A 67 -6.84 2.34 -7.10
C HIS A 67 -6.06 3.65 -7.25
N ASN A 68 -6.77 4.78 -7.27
CA ASN A 68 -6.17 6.09 -7.46
C ASN A 68 -5.62 6.61 -6.12
N LEU A 69 -4.31 6.42 -5.91
CA LEU A 69 -3.63 6.85 -4.68
C LEU A 69 -3.78 8.34 -4.37
N PRO A 70 -3.56 9.30 -5.29
CA PRO A 70 -3.72 10.71 -4.95
C PRO A 70 -5.15 11.07 -4.55
N TRP A 71 -6.16 10.43 -5.14
CA TRP A 71 -7.54 10.62 -4.71
C TRP A 71 -7.80 10.03 -3.31
N LEU A 72 -7.32 8.82 -3.02
CA LEU A 72 -7.40 8.22 -1.69
C LEU A 72 -6.68 9.07 -0.64
N CYS A 73 -5.50 9.59 -0.97
CA CYS A 73 -4.73 10.49 -0.11
C CYS A 73 -5.52 11.76 0.20
N LYS A 74 -6.17 12.37 -0.81
CA LYS A 74 -7.07 13.52 -0.59
C LYS A 74 -8.26 13.19 0.30
N GLN A 75 -8.82 11.97 0.25
CA GLN A 75 -9.87 11.56 1.19
C GLN A 75 -9.32 11.46 2.62
N ALA A 76 -8.10 10.94 2.79
CA ALA A 76 -7.46 10.86 4.10
C ALA A 76 -7.09 12.25 4.65
N MET A 77 -6.67 13.18 3.79
CA MET A 77 -6.39 14.58 4.15
C MET A 77 -7.58 15.32 4.76
N GLN A 78 -8.80 14.94 4.39
CA GLN A 78 -10.02 15.51 4.99
C GLN A 78 -10.19 15.09 6.45
N GLU A 79 -9.57 13.99 6.88
CA GLU A 79 -9.60 13.50 8.26
C GLU A 79 -8.36 13.90 9.05
N ASP A 80 -7.20 13.91 8.40
CA ASP A 80 -5.93 14.33 8.97
C ASP A 80 -5.09 15.10 7.92
N PRO A 81 -4.94 16.43 8.07
CA PRO A 81 -4.18 17.26 7.15
C PRO A 81 -2.71 16.83 6.95
N HIS A 82 -2.12 16.08 7.87
CA HIS A 82 -0.73 15.59 7.73
C HIS A 82 -0.57 14.62 6.55
N PHE A 83 -1.65 14.07 5.99
CA PHE A 83 -1.57 13.34 4.73
C PHE A 83 -1.12 14.21 3.55
N GLY A 84 -1.23 15.54 3.66
CA GLY A 84 -0.83 16.48 2.60
C GLY A 84 0.64 16.35 2.20
N GLN A 85 1.53 16.00 3.15
CA GLN A 85 2.96 15.78 2.88
C GLN A 85 3.22 14.60 1.93
N TRP A 86 2.25 13.69 1.79
CA TRP A 86 2.38 12.46 1.00
C TRP A 86 1.69 12.55 -0.38
N LEU A 87 1.06 13.67 -0.73
CA LEU A 87 0.23 13.76 -1.95
C LEU A 87 1.04 13.60 -3.24
N ASP A 88 2.21 14.22 -3.32
CA ASP A 88 3.10 14.11 -4.48
C ASP A 88 3.63 12.67 -4.62
N ARG A 89 3.94 12.05 -3.48
CA ARG A 89 4.42 10.65 -3.39
C ARG A 89 3.35 9.67 -3.84
N ALA A 90 2.13 9.84 -3.36
CA ALA A 90 0.97 9.09 -3.81
C ALA A 90 0.76 9.22 -5.32
N SER A 91 0.95 10.41 -5.88
CA SER A 91 0.83 10.67 -7.32
C SER A 91 1.92 9.95 -8.14
N MET A 92 3.16 9.93 -7.65
CA MET A 92 4.26 9.21 -8.26
C MET A 92 4.03 7.69 -8.24
N LEU A 93 3.74 7.12 -7.06
CA LEU A 93 3.45 5.68 -6.91
C LEU A 93 2.29 5.22 -7.80
N ASN A 94 1.29 6.08 -8.01
CA ASN A 94 0.15 5.78 -8.87
C ASN A 94 0.53 5.55 -10.34
N ARG A 95 1.66 6.10 -10.82
CA ARG A 95 2.14 5.89 -12.20
C ARG A 95 2.67 4.47 -12.38
N PHE A 96 3.39 3.96 -11.37
CA PHE A 96 3.94 2.60 -11.38
C PHE A 96 2.86 1.51 -11.45
N TYR A 97 1.66 1.77 -10.94
CA TYR A 97 0.54 0.83 -10.97
C TYR A 97 0.17 0.35 -12.38
N ILE A 98 0.21 1.23 -13.38
CA ILE A 98 -0.18 0.87 -14.75
C ILE A 98 1.01 0.27 -15.49
N GLU A 99 2.18 0.90 -15.36
CA GLU A 99 3.38 0.56 -16.12
C GLU A 99 4.03 -0.76 -15.67
N ALA A 100 3.83 -1.19 -14.42
CA ALA A 100 4.40 -2.43 -13.89
C ALA A 100 3.58 -3.70 -14.20
N ARG A 101 2.32 -3.59 -14.67
CA ARG A 101 1.39 -4.74 -14.76
C ARG A 101 1.22 -5.35 -16.14
N TYR A 102 1.56 -4.63 -17.20
CA TYR A 102 1.44 -5.13 -18.57
C TYR A 102 2.77 -4.99 -19.30
N PRO A 103 3.11 -5.93 -20.20
CA PRO A 103 4.17 -5.70 -21.16
C PRO A 103 3.82 -4.44 -21.95
N ALA A 104 4.52 -3.35 -21.66
CA ALA A 104 4.37 -2.09 -22.37
C ALA A 104 5.48 -1.98 -23.42
N ASP A 105 5.17 -1.39 -24.57
CA ASP A 105 6.17 -1.08 -25.61
C ASP A 105 7.31 -0.20 -25.06
N PHE A 106 7.01 0.55 -24.00
CA PHE A 106 7.97 1.25 -23.15
C PHE A 106 7.89 0.71 -21.72
N LEU A 107 8.75 -0.24 -21.39
CA LEU A 107 8.98 -0.63 -20.00
C LEU A 107 9.52 0.57 -19.25
N LEU A 108 8.86 0.96 -18.16
CA LEU A 108 9.49 1.79 -17.16
C LEU A 108 10.73 1.03 -16.66
N ARG A 109 11.91 1.54 -17.00
CA ARG A 109 13.17 1.05 -16.46
C ARG A 109 13.45 1.81 -15.18
N LEU A 110 13.06 1.21 -14.06
CA LEU A 110 13.53 1.65 -12.76
C LEU A 110 14.99 1.26 -12.62
N ASP A 111 15.79 2.16 -12.07
CA ASP A 111 17.13 1.85 -11.56
C ASP A 111 17.06 1.55 -10.07
N GLU A 112 18.17 1.03 -9.54
CA GLU A 112 18.31 0.64 -8.14
C GLU A 112 18.04 1.83 -7.20
N GLU A 113 18.61 2.99 -7.51
CA GLU A 113 18.44 4.21 -6.71
C GLU A 113 16.95 4.60 -6.60
N THR A 114 16.23 4.59 -7.72
CA THR A 114 14.82 4.96 -7.76
C THR A 114 13.97 3.96 -6.99
N VAL A 115 14.19 2.65 -7.17
CA VAL A 115 13.39 1.65 -6.46
C VAL A 115 13.67 1.63 -4.97
N MET A 116 14.93 1.84 -4.54
CA MET A 116 15.28 1.98 -3.12
C MET A 116 14.62 3.21 -2.49
N ARG A 117 14.61 4.34 -3.21
CA ARG A 117 13.91 5.55 -2.77
C ARG A 117 12.41 5.31 -2.62
N VAL A 118 11.79 4.68 -3.62
CA VAL A 118 10.36 4.33 -3.59
C VAL A 118 10.02 3.42 -2.41
N LEU A 119 10.84 2.40 -2.15
CA LEU A 119 10.67 1.48 -1.03
C LEU A 119 10.81 2.19 0.32
N THR A 120 11.82 3.05 0.46
CA THR A 120 12.07 3.83 1.68
C THR A 120 10.90 4.77 1.99
N GLU A 121 10.46 5.56 1.01
CA GLU A 121 9.33 6.48 1.15
C GLU A 121 8.01 5.73 1.45
N THR A 122 7.82 4.56 0.83
CA THR A 122 6.68 3.68 1.11
C THR A 122 6.69 3.20 2.56
N ALA A 123 7.85 2.79 3.08
CA ALA A 123 7.98 2.35 4.46
C ALA A 123 7.70 3.49 5.46
N GLU A 124 8.14 4.70 5.16
CA GLU A 124 7.86 5.88 6.00
C GLU A 124 6.38 6.23 6.05
N MET A 125 5.72 6.31 4.89
CA MET A 125 4.29 6.58 4.82
C MET A 125 3.47 5.47 5.50
N SER A 126 3.86 4.21 5.32
CA SER A 126 3.21 3.07 5.97
C SER A 126 3.35 3.15 7.50
N ARG A 127 4.54 3.47 8.02
CA ARG A 127 4.78 3.69 9.46
C ARG A 127 3.93 4.84 10.01
N PHE A 128 3.83 5.95 9.27
CA PHE A 128 2.96 7.06 9.63
C PHE A 128 1.50 6.62 9.79
N ILE A 129 0.97 5.90 8.79
CA ILE A 129 -0.42 5.41 8.82
C ILE A 129 -0.65 4.42 9.97
N MET A 130 0.26 3.46 10.18
CA MET A 130 0.12 2.48 11.26
C MET A 130 0.11 3.13 12.64
N LYS A 131 0.93 4.17 12.84
CA LYS A 131 0.94 4.94 14.08
C LYS A 131 -0.41 5.62 14.36
N LEU A 132 -1.06 6.18 13.33
CA LEU A 132 -2.38 6.80 13.46
C LEU A 132 -3.49 5.81 13.84
N VAL A 133 -3.34 4.53 13.45
CA VAL A 133 -4.34 3.48 13.68
C VAL A 133 -3.95 2.59 14.88
N HIS A 134 -2.85 2.89 15.56
CA HIS A 134 -2.27 2.07 16.64
C HIS A 134 -2.11 0.60 16.25
N PHE A 135 -1.72 0.36 14.99
CA PHE A 135 -1.49 -0.99 14.48
C PHE A 135 -0.06 -1.44 14.74
N ASP A 136 0.08 -2.63 15.31
CA ASP A 136 1.35 -3.33 15.43
C ASP A 136 1.28 -4.65 14.63
N PHE A 137 2.09 -4.73 13.58
CA PHE A 137 2.14 -5.88 12.71
C PHE A 137 2.63 -7.15 13.41
N ALA A 138 3.56 -7.03 14.36
CA ALA A 138 4.18 -8.18 15.01
C ALA A 138 3.23 -8.91 15.97
N SER A 139 2.36 -8.16 16.66
CA SER A 139 1.39 -8.73 17.60
C SER A 139 0.06 -9.13 16.94
N TYR A 140 -0.24 -8.60 15.74
CA TYR A 140 -1.52 -8.84 15.10
C TYR A 140 -1.68 -10.30 14.60
N ARG A 141 -2.71 -10.99 15.11
CA ARG A 141 -3.06 -12.36 14.72
C ARG A 141 -4.12 -12.35 13.63
N TYR A 142 -3.68 -12.36 12.37
CA TYR A 142 -4.58 -12.49 11.24
C TYR A 142 -5.16 -13.90 11.18
N GLN A 143 -6.49 -14.02 11.27
CA GLN A 143 -7.21 -15.31 11.32
C GLN A 143 -7.12 -16.13 10.01
N GLY A 144 -6.71 -15.50 8.90
CA GLY A 144 -6.49 -16.17 7.61
C GLY A 144 -5.02 -16.47 7.28
N ALA A 145 -4.09 -16.28 8.23
CA ALA A 145 -2.68 -16.59 8.00
C ALA A 145 -2.47 -18.11 7.92
N PRO A 146 -1.58 -18.62 7.04
CA PRO A 146 -1.24 -20.04 7.02
C PRO A 146 -0.69 -20.45 8.39
N ALA A 147 -1.06 -21.63 8.87
CA ALA A 147 -0.49 -22.20 10.09
C ALA A 147 1.03 -22.20 9.95
N ARG A 148 1.76 -21.66 10.95
CA ARG A 148 3.22 -21.82 10.99
C ARG A 148 3.47 -23.32 11.04
N LYS A 149 4.24 -23.84 10.08
CA LYS A 149 4.86 -25.14 10.26
C LYS A 149 5.84 -24.97 11.41
N GLU A 150 5.56 -25.63 12.53
CA GLU A 150 6.55 -25.81 13.58
C GLU A 150 7.67 -26.66 12.96
N GLU A 151 8.89 -26.12 12.95
CA GLU A 151 10.12 -26.86 12.64
C GLU A 151 10.61 -27.62 13.87
#